data_AF-A0A258AEU9-F1
#
_entry.id   AF-A0A258AEU9-F1
#
_cell.length_a   1.000
_cell.length_b   1.000
_cell.length_c   1.000
_cell.angle_alpha   90.00
_cell.angle_beta   90.00
_cell.angle_gamma   90.00
#
_symmetry.space_group_name_H-M   'P 1'
#
loop_
_entity.id
_entity.type
_entity.pdbx_description
1 polymer ?
#
loop_
_entity_poly.entity_id
_entity_poly.type
_entity_poly.pdbx_seq_one_letter_code
_entity_poly.pdbx_strand_id
1 'polypeptide(L)'
;MDIDFAHDRKDDVVKLLLNRYGPEHAAIVGGFNTFQARSAFGDVAKVLGVAENEIRRLTEHMPWTDARHAADAVALSRECDLSAWQEEPMRTALLMAGMMDGLPRYAKMHPCGVVLSRDPIRDQTPTFISGKGWPTTHFDMDAVEAVGLIKLDILAQGGLAVLRDTQITLRSQDQALDLLALEVGAAGGTEEPQREAEVEPWSDPGIWQMIASGNARGVHHIESPAMIGLSCMADVRDIDRLVAIVSVIRPGAANGLKKAQFARRAQGLEKVDYLHESLAPVLRSTFGVIAYEEHVLQICEAFAGLAPGRADVLRRALVKHPGVGASGEV
;
A
#
# COMPACT_ATOMS: atom_id res chain seq x y z
N MET A 1 3.77 -1.04 13.69
CA MET A 1 4.01 0.42 13.55
C MET A 1 4.84 0.59 12.32
N ASP A 2 4.47 1.54 11.47
CA ASP A 2 5.06 1.73 10.15
C ASP A 2 5.60 3.15 10.12
N ILE A 3 6.88 3.30 9.79
CA ILE A 3 7.58 4.59 9.86
C ILE A 3 8.36 4.79 8.56
N ASP A 4 8.09 5.91 7.91
CA ASP A 4 8.75 6.31 6.67
C ASP A 4 10.09 7.00 6.92
N PHE A 5 11.10 6.59 6.18
CA PHE A 5 12.41 7.23 6.14
C PHE A 5 12.79 7.56 4.71
N ALA A 6 13.71 8.52 4.54
CA ALA A 6 14.33 8.76 3.24
C ALA A 6 14.86 7.44 2.67
N HIS A 7 14.48 7.12 1.42
CA HIS A 7 14.69 5.79 0.84
C HIS A 7 16.15 5.30 0.89
N ASP A 8 17.10 6.23 0.76
CA ASP A 8 18.55 6.01 0.78
C ASP A 8 19.15 5.93 2.20
N ARG A 9 18.36 6.21 3.24
CA ARG A 9 18.74 6.08 4.66
C ARG A 9 18.07 4.91 5.37
N LYS A 10 17.12 4.22 4.73
CA LYS A 10 16.38 3.09 5.31
C LYS A 10 17.33 2.03 5.92
N ASP A 11 18.35 1.63 5.17
CA ASP A 11 19.27 0.58 5.62
C ASP A 11 20.13 1.02 6.82
N ASP A 12 20.36 2.33 7.02
CA ASP A 12 21.04 2.85 8.21
C ASP A 12 20.17 2.70 9.46
N VAL A 13 18.87 2.95 9.33
CA VAL A 13 17.90 2.78 10.43
C VAL A 13 17.82 1.31 10.83
N VAL A 14 17.75 0.41 9.86
CA VAL A 14 17.74 -1.03 10.16
C VAL A 14 19.03 -1.46 10.86
N LYS A 15 20.19 -1.03 10.37
CA LYS A 15 21.48 -1.29 11.04
C LYS A 15 21.50 -0.73 12.47
N LEU A 16 20.97 0.47 12.68
CA LEU A 16 20.86 1.08 14.00
C LEU A 16 20.02 0.21 14.94
N LEU A 17 18.86 -0.27 14.49
CA LEU A 17 18.00 -1.15 15.29
C LEU A 17 18.70 -2.48 15.61
N LEU A 18 19.28 -3.14 14.60
CA LEU A 18 20.01 -4.40 14.79
C LEU A 18 21.19 -4.25 15.76
N ASN A 19 21.94 -3.14 15.68
CA ASN A 19 23.05 -2.87 16.59
C ASN A 19 22.57 -2.54 18.01
N ARG A 20 21.45 -1.81 18.14
CA ARG A 20 20.93 -1.38 19.44
C ARG A 20 20.39 -2.55 20.26
N TYR A 21 19.65 -3.46 19.63
CA TYR A 21 19.01 -4.58 20.32
C TYR A 21 19.85 -5.87 20.24
N GLY A 22 20.83 -5.93 19.33
CA GLY A 22 21.72 -7.06 19.16
C GLY A 22 21.11 -8.17 18.28
N PRO A 23 21.97 -9.02 17.68
CA PRO A 23 21.56 -10.04 16.71
C PRO A 23 20.72 -11.18 17.31
N GLU A 24 20.73 -11.35 18.64
CA GLU A 24 19.91 -12.35 19.33
C GLU A 24 18.46 -11.90 19.52
N HIS A 25 18.21 -10.58 19.61
CA HIS A 25 16.91 -10.01 19.95
C HIS A 25 16.27 -9.18 18.83
N ALA A 26 17.01 -8.94 17.75
CA ALA A 26 16.50 -8.26 16.57
C ALA A 26 16.88 -9.00 15.29
N ALA A 27 15.89 -9.13 14.40
CA ALA A 27 16.06 -9.73 13.08
C ALA A 27 15.14 -9.04 12.08
N ILE A 28 15.33 -9.36 10.81
CA ILE A 28 14.43 -8.97 9.73
C ILE A 28 13.31 -9.99 9.66
N VAL A 29 12.08 -9.53 9.43
CA VAL A 29 10.97 -10.42 9.10
C VAL A 29 11.30 -11.11 7.79
N GLY A 30 11.15 -12.43 7.73
CA GLY A 30 11.41 -13.20 6.52
C GLY A 30 10.16 -13.82 5.93
N GLY A 31 10.20 -15.14 5.80
CA GLY A 31 9.17 -15.95 5.15
C GLY A 31 9.68 -16.61 3.88
N PHE A 32 8.75 -17.16 3.11
CA PHE A 32 9.07 -17.90 1.90
C PHE A 32 8.38 -17.28 0.69
N ASN A 33 9.09 -17.25 -0.44
CA ASN A 33 8.42 -17.09 -1.71
C ASN A 33 7.88 -18.46 -2.14
N THR A 34 6.60 -18.54 -2.45
CA THR A 34 5.98 -19.76 -2.94
C THR A 34 5.92 -19.75 -4.46
N PHE A 35 5.79 -20.92 -5.06
CA PHE A 35 5.52 -21.02 -6.48
C PHE A 35 4.17 -20.39 -6.82
N GLN A 36 4.21 -19.50 -7.81
CA GLN A 36 3.09 -18.79 -8.42
C GLN A 36 3.05 -19.19 -9.89
N ALA A 37 1.94 -18.97 -10.60
CA ALA A 37 1.74 -19.53 -11.94
C ALA A 37 2.93 -19.34 -12.91
N ARG A 38 3.45 -18.12 -13.01
CA ARG A 38 4.59 -17.79 -13.88
C ARG A 38 5.90 -18.46 -13.44
N SER A 39 6.19 -18.48 -12.13
CA SER A 39 7.43 -19.08 -11.61
C SER A 39 7.40 -20.60 -11.65
N ALA A 40 6.23 -21.20 -11.37
CA ALA A 40 5.99 -22.63 -11.45
C ALA A 40 6.15 -23.13 -12.89
N PHE A 41 5.44 -22.51 -13.83
CA PHE A 41 5.59 -22.83 -15.25
C PHE A 41 7.03 -22.66 -15.73
N GLY A 42 7.66 -21.53 -15.39
CA GLY A 42 9.02 -21.25 -15.83
C GLY A 42 10.03 -22.29 -15.36
N ASP A 43 9.98 -22.70 -14.09
CA ASP A 43 10.94 -23.69 -13.57
C ASP A 43 10.68 -25.09 -14.12
N VAL A 44 9.42 -25.50 -14.27
CA VAL A 44 9.08 -26.80 -14.90
C VAL A 44 9.48 -26.81 -16.37
N ALA A 45 9.19 -25.75 -17.13
CA ALA A 45 9.55 -25.65 -18.54
C ALA A 45 11.07 -25.73 -18.75
N LYS A 46 11.87 -25.10 -17.88
CA LYS A 46 13.35 -25.24 -17.90
C LYS A 46 13.79 -26.68 -17.71
N VAL A 47 13.18 -27.41 -16.78
CA VAL A 47 13.48 -28.84 -16.55
C VAL A 47 13.14 -29.69 -17.78
N LEU A 48 12.07 -29.34 -18.50
CA LEU A 48 11.69 -29.99 -19.75
C LEU A 48 12.52 -29.54 -20.97
N GLY A 49 13.52 -28.69 -20.78
CA GLY A 49 14.46 -28.27 -21.83
C GLY A 49 14.01 -27.07 -22.66
N VAL A 50 12.99 -26.32 -22.23
CA VAL A 50 12.53 -25.11 -22.92
C VAL A 50 13.53 -23.97 -22.69
N ALA A 51 13.85 -23.23 -23.75
CA ALA A 51 14.77 -22.10 -23.69
C ALA A 51 14.17 -20.90 -22.94
N GLU A 52 14.99 -20.15 -22.20
CA GLU A 52 14.50 -19.06 -21.33
C GLU A 52 13.80 -17.93 -22.09
N ASN A 53 14.22 -17.64 -23.33
CA ASN A 53 13.60 -16.63 -24.18
C ASN A 53 12.16 -17.00 -24.54
N GLU A 54 11.90 -18.28 -24.81
CA GLU A 54 10.57 -18.81 -25.11
C GLU A 54 9.68 -18.78 -23.86
N ILE A 55 10.20 -19.23 -22.71
CA ILE A 55 9.50 -19.13 -21.42
C ILE A 55 9.12 -17.68 -21.11
N ARG A 56 10.05 -16.74 -21.30
CA ARG A 56 9.81 -15.32 -21.06
C ARG A 56 8.71 -14.78 -21.96
N ARG A 57 8.74 -15.10 -23.25
CA ARG A 57 7.73 -14.69 -24.22
C ARG A 57 6.33 -15.17 -23.82
N LEU A 58 6.21 -16.40 -23.35
CA LEU A 58 4.92 -16.96 -22.92
C LEU A 58 4.44 -16.34 -21.60
N THR A 59 5.33 -16.26 -20.60
CA THR A 59 4.96 -15.77 -19.25
C THR A 59 4.67 -14.28 -19.18
N GLU A 60 5.13 -13.47 -20.15
CA GLU A 60 4.86 -12.04 -20.22
C GLU A 60 3.35 -11.73 -20.30
N HIS A 61 2.60 -12.52 -21.07
CA HIS A 61 1.16 -12.37 -21.27
C HIS A 61 0.31 -13.29 -20.38
N MET A 62 0.95 -14.11 -19.55
CA MET A 62 0.25 -15.00 -18.62
C MET A 62 -0.39 -14.17 -17.49
N PRO A 63 -1.69 -14.32 -17.19
CA PRO A 63 -2.33 -13.60 -16.10
C PRO A 63 -1.66 -13.85 -14.74
N TRP A 64 -1.78 -12.88 -13.82
CA TRP A 64 -1.33 -13.06 -12.45
C TRP A 64 -2.34 -13.93 -11.68
N THR A 65 -1.90 -15.11 -11.24
CA THR A 65 -2.74 -16.07 -10.51
C THR A 65 -1.86 -17.08 -9.76
N ASP A 66 -2.47 -17.78 -8.81
CA ASP A 66 -1.87 -18.93 -8.13
C ASP A 66 -1.59 -20.06 -9.12
N ALA A 67 -0.57 -20.88 -8.85
CA ALA A 67 -0.13 -21.87 -9.81
C ALA A 67 -1.22 -22.92 -10.12
N ARG A 68 -2.06 -23.25 -9.14
CA ARG A 68 -3.17 -24.22 -9.33
C ARG A 68 -4.16 -23.84 -10.43
N HIS A 69 -4.32 -22.54 -10.69
CA HIS A 69 -5.26 -22.00 -11.69
C HIS A 69 -4.55 -21.57 -12.97
N ALA A 70 -3.25 -21.87 -13.12
CA ALA A 70 -2.43 -21.43 -14.25
C ALA A 70 -3.03 -21.83 -15.61
N ALA A 71 -3.44 -23.09 -15.75
CA ALA A 71 -4.01 -23.60 -17.00
C ALA A 71 -5.33 -22.92 -17.37
N ASP A 72 -6.23 -22.77 -16.40
CA ASP A 72 -7.52 -22.10 -16.61
C ASP A 72 -7.34 -20.61 -16.94
N ALA A 73 -6.44 -19.93 -16.24
CA ALA A 73 -6.15 -18.52 -16.48
C ALA A 73 -5.56 -18.29 -17.88
N VAL A 74 -4.67 -19.16 -18.35
CA VAL A 74 -4.15 -19.13 -19.72
C VAL A 74 -5.27 -19.38 -20.73
N ALA A 75 -6.11 -20.39 -20.49
CA ALA A 75 -7.21 -20.75 -21.39
C ALA A 75 -8.27 -19.64 -21.54
N LEU A 76 -8.53 -18.87 -20.48
CA LEU A 76 -9.50 -17.77 -20.46
C LEU A 76 -8.91 -16.44 -20.95
N SER A 77 -7.58 -16.32 -21.00
CA SER A 77 -6.90 -15.08 -21.40
C SER A 77 -6.98 -14.86 -22.91
N ARG A 78 -7.41 -13.66 -23.30
CA ARG A 78 -7.36 -13.22 -24.71
C ARG A 78 -5.96 -12.82 -25.17
N GLU A 79 -5.06 -12.59 -24.22
CA GLU A 79 -3.68 -12.16 -24.48
C GLU A 79 -2.72 -13.36 -24.67
N CYS A 80 -3.17 -14.56 -24.32
CA CYS A 80 -2.39 -15.78 -24.50
C CYS A 80 -2.68 -16.43 -25.86
N ASP A 81 -1.62 -16.69 -26.63
CA ASP A 81 -1.72 -17.53 -27.82
C ASP A 81 -1.85 -19.00 -27.41
N LEU A 82 -3.09 -19.50 -27.38
CA LEU A 82 -3.38 -20.86 -26.93
C LEU A 82 -2.66 -21.94 -27.71
N SER A 83 -2.30 -21.71 -28.98
CA SER A 83 -1.62 -22.71 -29.79
C SER A 83 -0.27 -23.10 -29.20
N ALA A 84 0.52 -22.10 -28.78
CA ALA A 84 1.83 -22.30 -28.16
C ALA A 84 1.74 -23.01 -26.78
N TRP A 85 0.63 -22.84 -26.06
CA TRP A 85 0.42 -23.50 -24.76
C TRP A 85 -0.09 -24.95 -24.89
N GLN A 86 -0.59 -25.34 -26.06
CA GLN A 86 -1.06 -26.71 -26.33
C GLN A 86 0.03 -27.61 -26.92
N GLU A 87 1.16 -27.05 -27.34
CA GLU A 87 2.31 -27.80 -27.85
C GLU A 87 3.17 -28.35 -26.71
N GLU A 88 3.80 -29.51 -26.95
CA GLU A 88 4.76 -30.08 -26.00
C GLU A 88 6.15 -29.46 -26.21
N PRO A 89 6.91 -29.18 -25.13
CA PRO A 89 6.64 -29.55 -23.74
C PRO A 89 5.84 -28.51 -22.91
N MET A 90 5.38 -27.41 -23.51
CA MET A 90 4.71 -26.31 -22.82
C MET A 90 3.41 -26.74 -22.15
N ARG A 91 2.62 -27.58 -22.84
CA ARG A 91 1.38 -28.16 -22.30
C ARG A 91 1.65 -28.96 -21.02
N THR A 92 2.62 -29.86 -21.06
CA THR A 92 3.03 -30.62 -19.87
C THR A 92 3.53 -29.69 -18.77
N ALA A 93 4.36 -28.69 -19.10
CA ALA A 93 4.87 -27.72 -18.13
C ALA A 93 3.74 -26.96 -17.44
N LEU A 94 2.71 -26.53 -18.18
CA LEU A 94 1.58 -25.78 -17.65
C LEU A 94 0.71 -26.63 -16.72
N LEU A 95 0.47 -27.89 -17.05
CA LEU A 95 -0.28 -28.81 -16.19
C LEU A 95 0.49 -29.14 -14.91
N MET A 96 1.78 -29.42 -15.02
CA MET A 96 2.65 -29.71 -13.86
C MET A 96 2.85 -28.47 -12.97
N ALA A 97 2.86 -27.26 -13.55
CA ALA A 97 2.95 -26.02 -12.77
C ALA A 97 1.86 -25.93 -11.69
N GLY A 98 0.66 -26.43 -11.98
CA GLY A 98 -0.44 -26.48 -11.00
C GLY A 98 -0.15 -27.31 -9.76
N MET A 99 0.70 -28.33 -9.88
CA MET A 99 1.13 -29.17 -8.75
C MET A 99 2.15 -28.49 -7.85
N MET A 100 2.80 -27.43 -8.34
CA MET A 100 3.79 -26.67 -7.58
C MET A 100 3.16 -25.62 -6.66
N ASP A 101 1.85 -25.44 -6.74
CA ASP A 101 1.12 -24.38 -6.03
C ASP A 101 1.39 -24.37 -4.52
N GLY A 102 1.76 -23.20 -4.01
CA GLY A 102 2.03 -23.01 -2.58
C GLY A 102 3.32 -23.66 -2.07
N LEU A 103 4.05 -24.43 -2.88
CA LEU A 103 5.33 -25.00 -2.46
C LEU A 103 6.37 -23.88 -2.25
N PRO A 104 7.14 -23.90 -1.15
CA PRO A 104 8.23 -22.94 -0.94
C PRO A 104 9.31 -23.07 -2.01
N ARG A 105 9.71 -21.96 -2.61
CA ARG A 105 10.77 -21.89 -3.63
C ARG A 105 12.10 -21.43 -3.04
N TYR A 106 12.09 -20.36 -2.24
CA TYR A 106 13.25 -19.88 -1.50
C TYR A 106 12.84 -19.01 -0.31
N ALA A 107 13.69 -18.96 0.71
CA ALA A 107 13.56 -18.03 1.81
C ALA A 107 13.76 -16.59 1.30
N LYS A 108 12.96 -15.65 1.81
CA LYS A 108 13.02 -14.23 1.44
C LYS A 108 13.11 -13.38 2.69
N MET A 109 13.72 -12.20 2.57
CA MET A 109 13.60 -11.15 3.57
C MET A 109 12.46 -10.20 3.20
N HIS A 110 11.73 -9.72 4.20
CA HIS A 110 10.79 -8.62 4.03
C HIS A 110 11.59 -7.33 3.77
N PRO A 111 11.18 -6.49 2.80
CA PRO A 111 11.94 -5.30 2.44
C PRO A 111 12.00 -4.23 3.54
N CYS A 112 11.04 -4.24 4.48
CA CYS A 112 10.86 -3.18 5.48
C CYS A 112 10.78 -3.70 6.92
N GLY A 113 10.52 -5.00 7.11
CA GLY A 113 10.05 -5.52 8.40
C GLY A 113 11.20 -5.87 9.30
N VAL A 114 11.25 -5.25 10.48
CA VAL A 114 12.17 -5.59 11.56
C VAL A 114 11.35 -6.13 12.73
N VAL A 115 11.79 -7.27 13.26
CA VAL A 115 11.20 -7.88 14.44
C VAL A 115 12.12 -7.70 15.64
N LEU A 116 11.52 -7.34 16.77
CA LEU A 116 12.17 -7.19 18.07
C LEU A 116 11.55 -8.17 19.04
N SER A 117 12.39 -8.80 19.86
CA SER A 117 11.98 -9.77 20.87
C SER A 117 12.70 -9.52 22.19
N ARG A 118 11.99 -9.76 23.29
CA ARG A 118 12.60 -9.78 24.63
C ARG A 118 13.49 -11.01 24.81
N ASP A 119 13.00 -12.17 24.40
CA ASP A 119 13.74 -13.43 24.44
C ASP A 119 14.53 -13.62 23.15
N PRO A 120 15.57 -14.48 23.11
CA PRO A 120 16.28 -14.78 21.88
C PRO A 120 15.31 -15.18 20.75
N ILE A 121 15.44 -14.57 19.57
CA ILE A 121 14.58 -14.85 18.41
C ILE A 121 14.64 -16.34 18.03
N ARG A 122 15.79 -16.97 18.26
CA ARG A 122 16.05 -18.37 17.95
C ARG A 122 15.26 -19.35 18.82
N ASP A 123 14.75 -18.90 19.97
CA ASP A 123 13.85 -19.69 20.81
C ASP A 123 12.44 -19.76 20.21
N GLN A 124 12.11 -18.86 19.29
CA GLN A 124 10.80 -18.77 18.64
C GLN A 124 10.82 -19.24 17.19
N THR A 125 11.86 -18.90 16.43
CA THR A 125 12.01 -19.29 15.02
C THR A 125 13.48 -19.50 14.64
N PRO A 126 13.77 -20.49 13.79
CA PRO A 126 15.04 -20.52 13.07
C PRO A 126 15.27 -19.21 12.32
N THR A 127 16.55 -18.88 12.15
CA THR A 127 17.00 -17.71 11.42
C THR A 127 18.02 -18.09 10.35
N PHE A 128 18.09 -17.29 9.30
CA PHE A 128 19.11 -17.36 8.25
C PHE A 128 19.71 -15.98 8.01
N ILE A 129 20.85 -15.94 7.31
CA ILE A 129 21.45 -14.69 6.87
C ILE A 129 20.95 -14.38 5.47
N SER A 130 20.25 -13.25 5.32
CA SER A 130 19.75 -12.80 4.01
C SER A 130 20.89 -12.40 3.08
N GLY A 131 20.58 -12.20 1.79
CA GLY A 131 21.57 -11.72 0.81
C GLY A 131 22.18 -10.34 1.15
N LYS A 132 21.52 -9.56 2.02
CA LYS A 132 22.05 -8.29 2.57
C LYS A 132 22.96 -8.48 3.80
N GLY A 133 23.16 -9.71 4.26
CA GLY A 133 23.95 -10.03 5.44
C GLY A 133 23.19 -9.87 6.76
N TRP A 134 21.86 -9.75 6.73
CA TRP A 134 21.06 -9.46 7.94
C TRP A 134 20.46 -10.75 8.53
N PRO A 135 20.47 -10.93 9.86
CA PRO A 135 19.74 -12.03 10.50
C PRO A 135 18.25 -11.90 10.19
N THR A 136 17.64 -12.96 9.69
CA THR A 136 16.27 -12.95 9.15
C THR A 136 15.50 -14.17 9.64
N THR A 137 14.24 -13.99 10.03
CA THR A 137 13.37 -15.08 10.54
C THR A 137 12.84 -15.97 9.42
N HIS A 138 12.44 -17.19 9.74
CA HIS A 138 11.63 -18.02 8.83
C HIS A 138 10.14 -17.67 8.88
N PHE A 139 9.70 -16.96 9.92
CA PHE A 139 8.35 -16.41 9.97
C PHE A 139 8.17 -15.27 8.98
N ASP A 140 7.04 -15.31 8.27
CA ASP A 140 6.48 -14.18 7.53
C ASP A 140 5.75 -13.22 8.48
N MET A 141 5.12 -12.20 7.91
CA MET A 141 4.44 -11.16 8.70
C MET A 141 3.31 -11.73 9.57
N ASP A 142 2.50 -12.62 9.01
CA ASP A 142 1.34 -13.18 9.70
C ASP A 142 1.79 -14.09 10.86
N ALA A 143 2.83 -14.90 10.65
CA ALA A 143 3.40 -15.74 11.70
C ALA A 143 4.07 -14.92 12.81
N VAL A 144 4.78 -13.83 12.48
CA VAL A 144 5.35 -12.89 13.47
C VAL A 144 4.25 -12.30 14.35
N GLU A 145 3.14 -11.85 13.74
CA GLU A 145 2.00 -11.30 14.49
C GLU A 145 1.32 -12.38 15.36
N ALA A 146 1.09 -13.58 14.81
CA ALA A 146 0.43 -14.67 15.52
C ALA A 146 1.19 -15.14 16.77
N VAL A 147 2.53 -15.08 16.74
CA VAL A 147 3.39 -15.44 17.89
C VAL A 147 3.55 -14.27 18.88
N GLY A 148 3.04 -13.08 18.54
CA GLY A 148 3.04 -11.92 19.43
C GLY A 148 4.37 -11.18 19.47
N LEU A 149 5.19 -11.32 18.43
CA LEU A 149 6.46 -10.59 18.31
C LEU A 149 6.23 -9.13 17.92
N ILE A 150 7.08 -8.23 18.41
CA ILE A 150 6.99 -6.80 18.07
C ILE A 150 7.54 -6.59 16.67
N LYS A 151 6.70 -6.10 15.75
CA LYS A 151 7.08 -5.75 14.38
C LYS A 151 7.12 -4.23 14.17
N LEU A 152 8.21 -3.76 13.58
CA LEU A 152 8.38 -2.40 13.07
C LEU A 152 8.58 -2.46 11.55
N ASP A 153 7.79 -1.71 10.78
CA ASP A 153 8.00 -1.57 9.34
C ASP A 153 8.75 -0.26 9.06
N ILE A 154 10.01 -0.40 8.62
CA ILE A 154 10.90 0.69 8.24
C ILE A 154 10.74 0.91 6.74
N LEU A 155 9.88 1.86 6.38
CA LEU A 155 9.49 2.12 5.00
C LEU A 155 10.50 3.07 4.32
N ALA A 156 10.73 2.86 3.02
CA ALA A 156 11.58 3.72 2.20
C ALA A 156 10.70 4.65 1.37
N GLN A 157 10.78 5.95 1.65
CA GLN A 157 10.05 7.00 0.94
C GLN A 157 11.01 7.94 0.22
N GLY A 158 10.89 8.00 -1.12
CA GLY A 158 11.63 8.93 -1.98
C GLY A 158 11.30 10.40 -1.74
N GLY A 159 10.04 10.75 -1.46
CA GLY A 159 9.62 12.12 -1.17
C GLY A 159 10.38 12.75 0.01
N LEU A 160 10.65 11.96 1.06
CA LEU A 160 11.46 12.42 2.20
C LEU A 160 12.92 12.70 1.81
N ALA A 161 13.49 11.93 0.87
CA ALA A 161 14.83 12.21 0.34
C ALA A 161 14.82 13.51 -0.48
N VAL A 162 13.80 13.73 -1.32
CA VAL A 162 13.63 14.97 -2.08
C VAL A 162 13.52 16.18 -1.15
N LEU A 163 12.74 16.10 -0.07
CA LEU A 163 12.64 17.19 0.90
C LEU A 163 13.98 17.51 1.57
N ARG A 164 14.71 16.49 2.02
CA ARG A 164 16.06 16.64 2.58
C ARG A 164 17.01 17.29 1.57
N ASP A 165 17.06 16.78 0.35
CA ASP A 165 17.98 17.26 -0.68
C ASP A 165 17.65 18.69 -1.09
N THR A 166 16.36 19.04 -1.18
CA THR A 166 15.88 20.42 -1.37
C THR A 166 16.40 21.33 -0.26
N GLN A 167 16.29 20.92 1.01
CA GLN A 167 16.81 21.68 2.14
C GLN A 167 18.33 21.89 2.04
N ILE A 168 19.10 20.88 1.62
CA ILE A 168 20.56 20.99 1.41
C ILE A 168 20.87 21.98 0.27
N THR A 169 20.15 21.90 -0.84
CA THR A 169 20.34 22.81 -1.98
C THR A 169 20.04 24.27 -1.58
N LEU A 170 18.92 24.53 -0.90
CA LEU A 170 18.59 25.88 -0.44
C LEU A 170 19.66 26.44 0.51
N ARG A 171 20.15 25.62 1.45
CA ARG A 171 21.23 26.02 2.37
C ARG A 171 22.52 26.40 1.63
N SER A 172 22.83 25.72 0.52
CA SER A 172 24.00 26.08 -0.31
C SER A 172 23.87 27.42 -1.05
N GLN A 173 22.66 27.99 -1.08
CA GLN A 173 22.32 29.29 -1.66
C GLN A 173 22.04 30.35 -0.58
N ASP A 174 22.50 30.11 0.65
CA ASP A 174 22.24 30.95 1.83
C ASP A 174 20.73 31.12 2.17
N GLN A 175 19.89 30.18 1.72
CA GLN A 175 18.48 30.11 2.07
C GLN A 175 18.23 29.01 3.10
N ALA A 176 17.59 29.35 4.22
CA ALA A 176 17.23 28.38 5.25
C ALA A 176 15.74 28.01 5.14
N LEU A 177 15.47 26.71 4.98
CA LEU A 177 14.15 26.13 5.21
C LEU A 177 14.25 25.25 6.45
N ASP A 178 13.45 25.54 7.48
CA ASP A 178 13.34 24.68 8.65
C ASP A 178 12.09 23.80 8.53
N LEU A 179 12.30 22.53 8.19
CA LEU A 179 11.21 21.55 8.12
C LEU A 179 10.71 21.16 9.52
N LEU A 180 11.50 21.35 10.58
CA LEU A 180 11.08 21.06 11.95
C LEU A 180 10.02 22.06 12.44
N ALA A 181 9.99 23.26 11.86
CA ALA A 181 8.91 24.21 12.10
C ALA A 181 7.53 23.69 11.64
N LEU A 182 7.49 22.65 10.79
CA LEU A 182 6.27 22.00 10.31
C LEU A 182 5.87 20.77 11.15
N GLU A 183 6.65 20.38 12.17
CA GLU A 183 6.32 19.23 13.02
C GLU A 183 5.02 19.46 13.77
N VAL A 184 4.04 18.59 13.57
CA VAL A 184 2.78 18.56 14.34
C VAL A 184 2.99 17.57 15.49
N GLY A 185 3.08 18.10 16.71
CA GLY A 185 3.40 17.31 17.90
C GLY A 185 4.87 17.39 18.33
N ALA A 186 5.14 17.34 19.63
CA ALA A 186 6.47 17.33 20.23
C ALA A 186 7.09 15.93 20.13
N ALA A 187 8.37 15.83 20.48
CA ALA A 187 9.07 14.54 20.61
C ALA A 187 8.32 13.61 21.59
N GLY A 188 7.54 12.66 21.04
CA GLY A 188 6.62 11.81 21.82
C GLY A 188 5.18 11.75 21.30
N GLY A 189 4.82 12.61 20.32
CA GLY A 189 3.63 12.44 19.48
C GLY A 189 2.29 12.91 20.07
N THR A 190 2.28 13.65 21.19
CA THR A 190 1.02 14.09 21.83
C THR A 190 0.99 15.54 22.34
N GLU A 191 2.13 16.19 22.53
CA GLU A 191 2.18 17.57 23.03
C GLU A 191 2.36 18.55 21.87
N GLU A 192 1.78 19.74 21.92
CA GLU A 192 1.99 20.74 20.87
C GLU A 192 3.41 21.34 21.02
N PRO A 193 4.27 21.29 19.99
CA PRO A 193 5.63 21.82 20.12
C PRO A 193 5.56 23.34 20.34
N GLN A 194 6.45 23.87 21.19
CA GLN A 194 6.54 25.32 21.37
C GLN A 194 7.01 25.97 20.07
N ARG A 195 6.11 26.67 19.38
CA ARG A 195 6.41 27.40 18.14
C ARG A 195 6.45 28.91 18.40
N GLU A 196 7.42 29.59 17.81
CA GLU A 196 7.51 31.07 17.83
C GLU A 196 6.47 31.73 16.90
N ALA A 197 5.98 31.00 15.89
CA ALA A 197 4.94 31.44 14.96
C ALA A 197 4.02 30.27 14.54
N GLU A 198 2.75 30.56 14.34
CA GLU A 198 1.77 29.62 13.78
C GLU A 198 2.03 29.48 12.27
N VAL A 199 2.85 28.50 11.89
CA VAL A 199 3.06 28.17 10.48
C VAL A 199 1.92 27.25 10.05
N GLU A 200 0.95 27.80 9.34
CA GLU A 200 -0.11 27.03 8.68
C GLU A 200 0.40 26.55 7.31
N PRO A 201 0.77 25.25 7.13
CA PRO A 201 1.44 24.77 5.91
C PRO A 201 0.56 24.87 4.66
N TRP A 202 -0.75 25.02 4.85
CA TRP A 202 -1.77 25.02 3.79
C TRP A 202 -2.15 26.44 3.31
N SER A 203 -1.46 27.49 3.76
CA SER A 203 -1.89 28.87 3.55
C SER A 203 -1.52 29.47 2.19
N ASP A 204 -0.63 28.83 1.41
CA ASP A 204 -0.17 29.36 0.12
C ASP A 204 -1.19 29.10 -1.01
N PRO A 205 -1.88 30.14 -1.53
CA PRO A 205 -2.84 29.97 -2.62
C PRO A 205 -2.18 29.54 -3.94
N GLY A 206 -0.88 29.80 -4.12
CA GLY A 206 -0.11 29.36 -5.29
C GLY A 206 0.01 27.85 -5.39
N ILE A 207 0.18 27.16 -4.24
CA ILE A 207 0.21 25.69 -4.17
C ILE A 207 -1.13 25.10 -4.63
N TRP A 208 -2.22 25.64 -4.12
CA TRP A 208 -3.57 25.21 -4.49
C TRP A 208 -3.89 25.47 -5.95
N GLN A 209 -3.49 26.62 -6.49
CA GLN A 209 -3.62 26.92 -7.91
C GLN A 209 -2.81 25.96 -8.77
N MET A 210 -1.59 25.61 -8.38
CA MET A 210 -0.75 24.64 -9.08
C MET A 210 -1.41 23.26 -9.12
N ILE A 211 -1.97 22.79 -7.99
CA ILE A 211 -2.65 21.50 -7.89
C ILE A 211 -3.93 21.49 -8.74
N ALA A 212 -4.81 22.49 -8.57
CA ALA A 212 -6.08 22.57 -9.29
C ALA A 212 -5.90 22.72 -10.81
N SER A 213 -4.80 23.34 -11.26
CA SER A 213 -4.47 23.49 -12.68
C SER A 213 -3.75 22.28 -13.30
N GLY A 214 -3.50 21.23 -12.52
CA GLY A 214 -2.90 19.99 -13.01
C GLY A 214 -1.37 20.02 -13.11
N ASN A 215 -0.73 21.02 -12.51
CA ASN A 215 0.72 21.18 -12.50
C ASN A 215 1.40 20.47 -11.31
N ALA A 216 0.82 19.37 -10.84
CA ALA A 216 1.29 18.61 -9.67
C ALA A 216 2.28 17.48 -10.00
N ARG A 217 2.93 17.51 -11.17
CA ARG A 217 3.95 16.52 -11.54
C ARG A 217 5.15 16.64 -10.60
N GLY A 218 5.59 15.52 -10.03
CA GLY A 218 6.66 15.50 -9.03
C GLY A 218 6.21 15.86 -7.61
N VAL A 219 4.92 16.13 -7.39
CA VAL A 219 4.35 16.27 -6.05
C VAL A 219 3.97 14.88 -5.54
N HIS A 220 4.54 14.51 -4.40
CA HIS A 220 4.34 13.19 -3.80
C HIS A 220 2.85 12.85 -3.62
N HIS A 221 2.49 11.58 -3.80
CA HIS A 221 1.12 11.04 -3.85
C HIS A 221 0.21 11.50 -5.01
N ILE A 222 0.42 12.67 -5.61
CA ILE A 222 -0.52 13.26 -6.58
C ILE A 222 -0.02 13.48 -7.99
N GLU A 223 1.13 12.91 -8.34
CA GLU A 223 1.75 13.08 -9.66
C GLU A 223 1.19 12.20 -10.78
N SER A 224 0.43 11.14 -10.46
CA SER A 224 -0.06 10.21 -11.49
C SER A 224 -1.07 10.89 -12.43
N PRO A 225 -1.14 10.52 -13.72
CA PRO A 225 -2.09 11.15 -14.65
C PRO A 225 -3.54 11.10 -14.18
N ALA A 226 -3.95 9.99 -13.56
CA ALA A 226 -5.29 9.83 -13.00
C ALA A 226 -5.53 10.76 -11.80
N MET A 227 -4.54 10.95 -10.94
CA MET A 227 -4.66 11.86 -9.80
C MET A 227 -4.66 13.31 -10.26
N ILE A 228 -3.74 13.71 -11.14
CA ILE A 228 -3.69 15.04 -11.73
C ILE A 228 -5.05 15.39 -12.36
N GLY A 229 -5.60 14.48 -13.17
CA GLY A 229 -6.92 14.66 -13.77
C GLY A 229 -8.03 14.83 -12.73
N LEU A 230 -8.02 14.02 -11.67
CA LEU A 230 -9.01 14.13 -10.59
C LEU A 230 -8.85 15.43 -9.80
N SER A 231 -7.64 15.89 -9.53
CA SER A 231 -7.36 17.18 -8.88
C SER A 231 -7.96 18.35 -9.67
N CYS A 232 -7.80 18.35 -11.00
CA CYS A 232 -8.43 19.34 -11.87
C CYS A 232 -9.95 19.23 -11.86
N MET A 233 -10.48 18.01 -12.00
CA MET A 233 -11.92 17.75 -11.98
C MET A 233 -12.56 18.03 -10.61
N ALA A 234 -11.83 18.10 -9.52
CA ALA A 234 -12.40 18.39 -8.20
C ALA A 234 -12.13 19.83 -7.74
N ASP A 235 -11.42 20.64 -8.55
CA ASP A 235 -10.93 21.99 -8.19
C ASP A 235 -10.35 21.98 -6.76
N VAL A 236 -9.32 21.15 -6.55
CA VAL A 236 -8.71 20.94 -5.22
C VAL A 236 -7.98 22.20 -4.78
N ARG A 237 -8.55 22.89 -3.79
CA ARG A 237 -8.03 24.16 -3.25
C ARG A 237 -7.81 24.20 -1.74
N ASP A 238 -7.91 23.04 -1.11
CA ASP A 238 -7.76 22.89 0.32
C ASP A 238 -7.31 21.46 0.64
N ILE A 239 -6.81 21.29 1.87
CA ILE A 239 -6.25 20.01 2.34
C ILE A 239 -7.33 18.93 2.46
N ASP A 240 -8.56 19.28 2.84
CA ASP A 240 -9.65 18.30 3.01
C ASP A 240 -10.02 17.65 1.67
N ARG A 241 -10.13 18.45 0.61
CA ARG A 241 -10.35 17.96 -0.76
C ARG A 241 -9.19 17.12 -1.25
N LEU A 242 -7.95 17.53 -0.95
CA LEU A 242 -6.75 16.77 -1.32
C LEU A 242 -6.75 15.38 -0.68
N VAL A 243 -7.02 15.30 0.63
CA VAL A 243 -7.13 14.03 1.36
C VAL A 243 -8.27 13.16 0.82
N ALA A 244 -9.39 13.78 0.45
CA ALA A 244 -10.54 13.08 -0.12
C ALA A 244 -10.22 12.45 -1.49
N ILE A 245 -9.57 13.18 -2.41
CA ILE A 245 -9.26 12.62 -3.74
C ILE A 245 -8.26 11.47 -3.65
N VAL A 246 -7.28 11.56 -2.74
CA VAL A 246 -6.31 10.49 -2.50
C VAL A 246 -7.00 9.21 -2.02
N SER A 247 -8.07 9.36 -1.24
CA SER A 247 -8.85 8.23 -0.74
C SER A 247 -9.81 7.65 -1.78
N VAL A 248 -10.44 8.49 -2.60
CA VAL A 248 -11.43 8.08 -3.61
C VAL A 248 -10.79 7.41 -4.84
N ILE A 249 -9.53 7.68 -5.15
CA ILE A 249 -8.91 7.19 -6.39
C ILE A 249 -8.63 5.67 -6.44
N ARG A 250 -8.78 4.94 -5.33
CA ARG A 250 -8.38 3.51 -5.21
C ARG A 250 -8.95 2.63 -6.35
N PRO A 251 -8.22 1.58 -6.80
CA PRO A 251 -8.70 0.70 -7.87
C PRO A 251 -9.96 -0.10 -7.48
N GLY A 252 -10.92 -0.24 -8.40
CA GLY A 252 -12.18 -0.98 -8.22
C GLY A 252 -13.35 -0.44 -9.05
N ALA A 253 -14.22 -1.31 -9.59
CA ALA A 253 -15.34 -0.91 -10.45
C ALA A 253 -16.32 0.07 -9.76
N ALA A 254 -16.57 -0.11 -8.45
CA ALA A 254 -17.36 0.82 -7.64
C ALA A 254 -16.71 2.21 -7.46
N ASN A 255 -15.39 2.31 -7.62
CA ASN A 255 -14.67 3.57 -7.42
C ASN A 255 -14.78 4.51 -8.63
N GLY A 256 -15.11 4.00 -9.83
CA GLY A 256 -15.33 4.86 -11.01
C GLY A 256 -16.51 5.82 -10.83
N LEU A 257 -17.64 5.32 -10.33
CA LEU A 257 -18.83 6.12 -10.04
C LEU A 257 -18.59 7.11 -8.90
N LYS A 258 -17.90 6.68 -7.84
CA LYS A 258 -17.55 7.53 -6.69
C LYS A 258 -16.66 8.72 -7.09
N LYS A 259 -15.67 8.51 -7.96
CA LYS A 259 -14.78 9.58 -8.47
C LYS A 259 -15.57 10.68 -9.20
N ALA A 260 -16.40 10.27 -10.16
CA ALA A 260 -17.19 11.22 -10.96
C ALA A 260 -18.20 11.97 -10.09
N GLN A 261 -18.87 11.28 -9.17
CA GLN A 261 -19.81 11.88 -8.24
C GLN A 261 -19.12 12.88 -7.29
N PHE A 262 -17.99 12.49 -6.69
CA PHE A 262 -17.20 13.38 -5.84
C PHE A 262 -16.81 14.65 -6.60
N ALA A 263 -16.22 14.51 -7.79
CA ALA A 263 -15.77 15.63 -8.61
C ALA A 263 -16.90 16.60 -8.98
N ARG A 264 -18.05 16.08 -9.45
CA ARG A 264 -19.20 16.92 -9.80
C ARG A 264 -19.77 17.66 -8.61
N ARG A 265 -19.89 17.01 -7.45
CA ARG A 265 -20.41 17.63 -6.23
C ARG A 265 -19.44 18.65 -5.66
N ALA A 266 -18.13 18.38 -5.70
CA ALA A 266 -17.09 19.33 -5.28
C ALA A 266 -17.14 20.62 -6.10
N GLN A 267 -17.44 20.52 -7.40
CA GLN A 267 -17.64 21.68 -8.29
C GLN A 267 -19.04 22.31 -8.20
N GLY A 268 -19.97 21.75 -7.42
CA GLY A 268 -21.36 22.21 -7.36
C GLY A 268 -22.20 21.90 -8.62
N LEU A 269 -21.69 21.05 -9.53
CA LEU A 269 -22.41 20.58 -10.72
C LEU A 269 -23.50 19.54 -10.39
N GLU A 270 -23.42 18.94 -9.21
CA GLU A 270 -24.41 18.00 -8.67
C GLU A 270 -24.70 18.39 -7.21
N LYS A 271 -25.98 18.37 -6.82
CA LYS A 271 -26.38 18.63 -5.44
C LYS A 271 -25.87 17.49 -4.54
N VAL A 272 -25.28 17.85 -3.40
CA VAL A 272 -24.98 16.87 -2.35
C VAL A 272 -26.31 16.46 -1.69
N ASP A 273 -26.59 15.15 -1.75
CA ASP A 273 -27.74 14.55 -1.10
C ASP A 273 -27.28 13.51 -0.09
N TYR A 274 -27.91 13.51 1.09
CA TYR A 274 -27.62 12.60 2.18
C TYR A 274 -28.83 11.71 2.41
N LEU A 275 -28.61 10.40 2.52
CA LEU A 275 -29.69 9.44 2.77
C LEU A 275 -30.41 9.67 4.11
N HIS A 276 -29.73 10.28 5.07
CA HIS A 276 -30.28 10.64 6.37
C HIS A 276 -29.53 11.84 6.97
N GLU A 277 -30.21 12.69 7.73
CA GLU A 277 -29.65 13.93 8.30
C GLU A 277 -28.44 13.67 9.20
N SER A 278 -28.43 12.57 9.94
CA SER A 278 -27.29 12.20 10.80
C SER A 278 -26.00 11.89 10.03
N LEU A 279 -26.07 11.68 8.71
CA LEU A 279 -24.90 11.44 7.87
C LEU A 279 -24.25 12.75 7.39
N ALA A 280 -24.97 13.87 7.41
CA ALA A 280 -24.47 15.15 6.92
C ALA A 280 -23.21 15.62 7.68
N PRO A 281 -23.15 15.58 9.03
CA PRO A 281 -21.94 15.96 9.76
C PRO A 281 -20.72 15.08 9.44
N VAL A 282 -20.96 13.80 9.13
CA VAL A 282 -19.93 12.79 8.87
C VAL A 282 -19.36 12.93 7.45
N LEU A 283 -20.23 13.13 6.46
CA LEU A 283 -19.85 13.04 5.04
C LEU A 283 -19.72 14.41 4.35
N ARG A 284 -19.89 15.53 5.07
CA ARG A 284 -19.80 16.89 4.49
C ARG A 284 -18.46 17.18 3.82
N SER A 285 -17.36 16.80 4.45
CA SER A 285 -15.99 17.05 3.95
C SER A 285 -15.70 16.29 2.66
N THR A 286 -16.51 15.29 2.34
CA THR A 286 -16.36 14.43 1.16
C THR A 286 -17.58 14.49 0.24
N PHE A 287 -18.39 15.54 0.35
CA PHE A 287 -19.55 15.80 -0.50
C PHE A 287 -20.53 14.61 -0.55
N GLY A 288 -20.73 13.94 0.59
CA GLY A 288 -21.65 12.80 0.72
C GLY A 288 -21.08 11.45 0.26
N VAL A 289 -19.81 11.38 -0.11
CA VAL A 289 -19.17 10.13 -0.58
C VAL A 289 -18.44 9.44 0.57
N ILE A 290 -18.73 8.16 0.80
CA ILE A 290 -17.98 7.34 1.77
C ILE A 290 -16.58 7.06 1.20
N ALA A 291 -15.62 7.92 1.56
CA ALA A 291 -14.23 7.86 1.10
C ALA A 291 -13.26 7.20 2.10
N TYR A 292 -13.47 7.41 3.41
CA TYR A 292 -12.57 6.95 4.47
C TYR A 292 -13.15 5.74 5.22
N GLU A 293 -12.28 4.98 5.89
CA GLU A 293 -12.70 3.89 6.77
C GLU A 293 -13.37 4.43 8.04
N GLU A 294 -12.91 5.59 8.51
CA GLU A 294 -13.43 6.33 9.65
C GLU A 294 -14.88 6.76 9.41
N HIS A 295 -15.27 7.05 8.16
CA HIS A 295 -16.67 7.31 7.85
C HIS A 295 -17.54 6.11 8.18
N VAL A 296 -17.08 4.89 7.95
CA VAL A 296 -17.88 3.68 8.28
C VAL A 296 -18.12 3.62 9.79
N LEU A 297 -17.10 3.93 10.59
CA LEU A 297 -17.21 3.98 12.05
C LEU A 297 -18.18 5.09 12.49
N GLN A 298 -17.97 6.31 11.99
CA GLN A 298 -18.80 7.47 12.32
C GLN A 298 -20.26 7.31 11.87
N ILE A 299 -20.51 6.64 10.74
CA ILE A 299 -21.87 6.28 10.32
C ILE A 299 -22.48 5.27 11.29
N CYS A 300 -21.74 4.24 11.70
CA CYS A 300 -22.24 3.26 12.67
C CYS A 300 -22.62 3.92 14.01
N GLU A 301 -21.84 4.89 14.45
CA GLU A 301 -22.12 5.65 15.66
C GLU A 301 -23.31 6.61 15.46
N ALA A 302 -23.24 7.48 14.46
CA ALA A 302 -24.22 8.56 14.25
C ALA A 302 -25.58 8.09 13.71
N PHE A 303 -25.63 6.99 12.96
CA PHE A 303 -26.85 6.45 12.38
C PHE A 303 -27.38 5.23 13.14
N ALA A 304 -26.52 4.27 13.47
CA ALA A 304 -26.94 3.03 14.12
C ALA A 304 -26.80 3.03 15.66
N GLY A 305 -26.21 4.08 16.25
CA GLY A 305 -26.00 4.18 17.71
C GLY A 305 -25.06 3.12 18.26
N LEU A 306 -24.17 2.55 17.43
CA LEU A 306 -23.23 1.53 17.86
C LEU A 306 -22.09 2.15 18.67
N ALA A 307 -21.61 1.44 19.69
CA ALA A 307 -20.39 1.85 20.39
C ALA A 307 -19.15 1.69 19.47
N PRO A 308 -18.11 2.54 19.61
CA PRO A 308 -16.95 2.55 18.72
C PRO A 308 -16.28 1.18 18.54
N GLY A 309 -16.14 0.41 19.63
CA GLY A 309 -15.55 -0.93 19.58
C GLY A 309 -16.36 -1.93 18.73
N ARG A 310 -17.70 -1.84 18.75
CA ARG A 310 -18.57 -2.67 17.89
C ARG A 310 -18.55 -2.19 16.44
N ALA A 311 -18.46 -0.88 16.22
CA ALA A 311 -18.31 -0.31 14.89
C ALA A 311 -17.02 -0.81 14.21
N ASP A 312 -15.89 -0.89 14.92
CA ASP A 312 -14.65 -1.42 14.35
C ASP A 312 -14.74 -2.91 14.02
N VAL A 313 -15.41 -3.71 14.85
CA VAL A 313 -15.67 -5.13 14.53
C VAL A 313 -16.47 -5.25 13.23
N LEU A 314 -17.51 -4.43 13.04
CA LEU A 314 -18.30 -4.42 11.80
C LEU A 314 -17.46 -3.98 10.60
N ARG A 315 -16.65 -2.92 10.72
CA ARG A 315 -15.74 -2.46 9.67
C ARG A 315 -14.80 -3.58 9.21
N ARG A 316 -14.16 -4.29 10.16
CA ARG A 316 -13.28 -5.43 9.84
C ARG A 316 -14.02 -6.56 9.13
N ALA A 317 -15.26 -6.85 9.53
CA ALA A 317 -16.08 -7.88 8.89
C ALA A 317 -16.43 -7.53 7.43
N LEU A 318 -16.75 -6.26 7.15
CA LEU A 318 -17.06 -5.77 5.80
C LEU A 318 -15.86 -5.88 4.85
N VAL A 319 -14.64 -5.62 5.35
CA VAL A 319 -13.40 -5.76 4.56
C VAL A 319 -13.07 -7.22 4.25
N LYS A 320 -13.31 -8.13 5.22
CA LYS A 320 -13.01 -9.56 5.07
C LYS A 320 -13.99 -10.30 4.15
N HIS A 321 -15.22 -9.79 3.98
CA HIS A 321 -16.24 -10.40 3.12
C HIS A 321 -16.83 -9.38 2.13
N PRO A 322 -16.09 -9.01 1.06
CA PRO A 322 -16.54 -7.98 0.10
C PRO A 322 -17.72 -8.40 -0.81
N GLY A 323 -18.53 -9.41 -0.47
CA GLY A 323 -19.50 -9.98 -1.40
C GLY A 323 -20.67 -10.80 -0.83
N VAL A 324 -21.33 -10.38 0.25
CA VAL A 324 -22.61 -11.01 0.69
C VAL A 324 -23.85 -10.18 0.31
N GLY A 325 -23.71 -9.09 -0.46
CA GLY A 325 -24.83 -8.19 -0.78
C GLY A 325 -25.08 -7.89 -2.26
N ALA A 326 -24.40 -8.57 -3.19
CA ALA A 326 -24.50 -8.30 -4.63
C ALA A 326 -24.98 -9.51 -5.46
N SER A 327 -25.73 -10.42 -4.82
CA SER A 327 -26.59 -11.38 -5.51
C SER A 327 -28.02 -10.93 -5.29
N GLY A 328 -28.70 -10.51 -6.38
CA GLY A 328 -30.14 -10.32 -6.37
C GLY A 328 -30.88 -11.63 -6.06
N GLU A 329 -32.19 -11.48 -5.84
CA GLU A 329 -33.18 -12.43 -5.27
C GLU A 329 -33.24 -12.31 -3.73
N VAL A 330 -34.30 -11.77 -3.12
CA VAL A 330 -35.75 -11.80 -3.41
C VAL A 330 -36.39 -10.42 -3.29
#